data_AF-A0A6B3H4B7-F1
#
_entry.id   AF-A0A6B3H4B7-F1
#
_cell.length_a   1.000
_cell.length_b   1.000
_cell.length_c   1.000
_cell.angle_alpha   90.00
_cell.angle_beta   90.00
_cell.angle_gamma   90.00
#
_symmetry.space_group_name_H-M   'P 1'
#
loop_
_entity.id
_entity.type
_entity.pdbx_description
1 polymer ?
#
loop_
_entity_poly.entity_id
_entity_poly.type
_entity_poly.pdbx_seq_one_letter_code
_entity_poly.pdbx_strand_id
1 'polypeptide(L)'
;LMPVPVAWAQGGDATAADFGAMKYLALAAFTLVVILLIQRFGRGFLKQVALLVGMFVGTLAAIPFGLADFSALKSAPLAALPTPFAFGAPEFHPAAILSLCIVMLVLMTESSAGMLALGEICDRRTDGRTITRGLRTD
;
A
#
# COMPACT_ATOMS: atom_id res chain seq x y z
N LEU A 1 1.74 -9.94 7.83
CA LEU A 1 1.68 -8.57 7.27
C LEU A 1 2.83 -7.66 7.76
N MET A 2 3.31 -7.78 9.00
CA MET A 2 4.42 -6.96 9.53
C MET A 2 5.81 -7.08 8.84
N PRO A 3 6.26 -8.23 8.28
CA PRO A 3 7.64 -8.32 7.80
C PRO A 3 7.93 -7.48 6.55
N VAL A 4 6.95 -7.24 5.68
CA VAL A 4 7.13 -6.47 4.44
C VAL A 4 7.36 -4.96 4.73
N PRO A 5 6.51 -4.28 5.53
CA PRO A 5 6.77 -2.88 5.90
C PRO A 5 8.09 -2.70 6.66
N VAL A 6 8.48 -3.67 7.50
CA VAL A 6 9.76 -3.62 8.22
C VAL A 6 10.94 -3.71 7.25
N ALA A 7 10.88 -4.62 6.27
CA ALA A 7 11.90 -4.72 5.23
C ALA A 7 12.01 -3.43 4.40
N TRP A 8 10.88 -2.77 4.09
CA TRP A 8 10.89 -1.47 3.41
C TRP A 8 11.49 -0.36 4.27
N ALA A 9 11.18 -0.32 5.57
CA ALA A 9 11.78 0.64 6.51
C ALA A 9 13.30 0.43 6.67
N GLN A 10 13.79 -0.79 6.42
CA GLN A 10 15.21 -1.14 6.43
C GLN A 10 15.93 -0.81 5.12
N GLY A 11 15.27 -0.26 4.11
CA GLY A 11 15.88 0.12 2.83
C GLY A 11 15.38 -0.67 1.61
N GLY A 12 14.48 -1.64 1.80
CA GLY A 12 13.77 -2.33 0.71
C GLY A 12 14.57 -3.40 -0.03
N ASP A 13 15.90 -3.41 0.09
CA ASP A 13 16.78 -4.44 -0.46
C ASP A 13 17.53 -5.16 0.67
N ALA A 14 17.10 -6.38 0.97
CA ALA A 14 17.71 -7.22 2.01
C ALA A 14 19.14 -7.66 1.69
N THR A 15 19.61 -7.48 0.45
CA THR A 15 20.96 -7.85 0.01
C THR A 15 21.94 -6.67 0.00
N ALA A 16 21.44 -5.44 0.18
CA ALA A 16 22.26 -4.25 0.19
C ALA A 16 23.10 -4.17 1.48
N ALA A 17 24.35 -3.70 1.35
CA ALA A 17 25.29 -3.58 2.47
C ALA A 17 24.82 -2.58 3.55
N ASP A 18 23.94 -1.66 3.19
CA ASP A 18 23.34 -0.66 4.06
C ASP A 18 21.90 -1.02 4.49
N PHE A 19 21.48 -2.27 4.33
CA PHE A 19 20.21 -2.76 4.86
C PHE A 19 20.14 -2.55 6.38
N GLY A 20 19.05 -1.96 6.84
CA GLY A 20 18.85 -1.58 8.24
C GLY A 20 19.66 -0.37 8.69
N ALA A 21 20.31 0.36 7.78
CA ALA A 21 21.02 1.59 8.14
C ALA A 21 20.08 2.62 8.80
N MET A 22 20.62 3.34 9.78
CA MET A 22 19.88 4.33 10.58
C MET A 22 19.17 5.38 9.72
N LYS A 23 19.74 5.74 8.56
CA LYS A 23 19.15 6.70 7.62
C LYS A 23 17.76 6.27 7.10
N TYR A 24 17.57 4.98 6.80
CA TYR A 24 16.29 4.46 6.31
C TYR A 24 15.24 4.39 7.43
N LEU A 25 15.66 3.89 8.60
CA LEU A 25 14.81 3.82 9.77
C LEU A 25 14.38 5.21 10.26
N ALA A 26 15.30 6.17 10.26
CA ALA A 26 15.01 7.56 10.63
C ALA A 26 14.01 8.20 9.66
N LEU A 27 14.15 7.97 8.34
CA LEU A 27 13.20 8.48 7.34
C LEU A 27 11.82 7.83 7.48
N ALA A 28 11.76 6.52 7.71
CA ALA A 28 10.51 5.80 7.95
C ALA A 28 9.82 6.30 9.23
N ALA A 29 10.56 6.46 10.32
CA ALA A 29 10.06 6.99 11.58
C ALA A 29 9.58 8.45 11.44
N PHE A 30 10.34 9.29 10.74
CA PHE A 30 9.96 10.67 10.44
C PHE A 30 8.63 10.72 9.67
N THR A 31 8.51 9.94 8.60
CA THR A 31 7.29 9.86 7.79
C THR A 31 6.10 9.41 8.64
N LEU A 32 6.28 8.39 9.48
CA LEU A 32 5.25 7.92 10.41
C LEU A 32 4.82 9.01 11.39
N VAL A 33 5.78 9.73 12.00
CA VAL A 33 5.49 10.83 12.92
C VAL A 33 4.68 11.92 12.22
N VAL A 34 5.04 12.31 11.00
CA VAL A 34 4.28 13.29 10.22
C VAL A 34 2.85 12.83 9.99
N ILE A 35 2.64 11.57 9.58
CA ILE A 35 1.29 10.99 9.40
C ILE A 35 0.49 11.06 10.70
N LEU A 36 1.09 10.62 11.82
CA LEU A 36 0.43 10.62 13.13
C LEU A 36 0.09 12.03 13.61
N LEU A 37 0.96 13.01 13.40
CA LEU A 37 0.71 14.40 13.74
C LEU A 37 -0.45 14.97 12.92
N ILE A 38 -0.49 14.73 11.61
CA ILE A 38 -1.60 15.17 10.76
C ILE A 38 -2.89 14.45 11.15
N GLN A 39 -2.83 13.15 11.46
CA GLN A 39 -4.01 12.38 11.83
C GLN A 39 -4.56 12.78 13.21
N ARG A 40 -3.68 13.20 14.13
CA ARG A 40 -4.02 13.65 15.49
C ARG A 40 -4.53 15.09 15.53
N PHE A 41 -3.88 16.01 14.81
CA PHE A 41 -4.14 17.46 14.89
C PHE A 41 -4.89 18.01 13.67
N GLY A 42 -4.91 17.28 12.56
CA GLY A 42 -5.64 17.66 11.36
C GLY A 42 -7.16 17.61 11.55
N ARG A 43 -7.88 18.40 10.75
CA ARG A 43 -9.33 18.50 10.77
C ARG A 43 -9.93 18.21 9.40
N GLY A 44 -11.13 17.62 9.40
CA GLY A 44 -11.89 17.33 8.18
C GLY A 44 -11.08 16.55 7.15
N PHE A 45 -11.01 17.10 5.94
CA PHE A 45 -10.34 16.50 4.78
C PHE A 45 -8.86 16.16 5.01
N LEU A 46 -8.11 17.01 5.72
CA LEU A 46 -6.68 16.79 5.96
C LEU A 46 -6.40 15.50 6.74
N LYS A 47 -7.33 15.06 7.59
CA LYS A 47 -7.20 13.80 8.33
C LYS A 47 -7.40 12.59 7.40
N GLN A 48 -8.28 12.71 6.40
CA GLN A 48 -8.56 11.64 5.43
C GLN A 48 -7.38 11.39 4.49
N VAL A 49 -6.68 12.46 4.08
CA VAL A 49 -5.50 12.38 3.19
C VAL A 49 -4.16 12.35 3.93
N ALA A 50 -4.16 12.15 5.25
CA ALA A 50 -2.96 12.24 6.09
C ALA A 50 -1.82 11.32 5.62
N LEU A 51 -2.16 10.11 5.17
CA LEU A 51 -1.16 9.16 4.64
C LEU A 51 -0.53 9.68 3.35
N LEU A 52 -1.31 10.23 2.42
CA LEU A 52 -0.80 10.80 1.17
C LEU A 52 0.10 12.01 1.43
N VAL A 53 -0.32 12.92 2.31
CA VAL A 53 0.48 14.10 2.68
C VAL A 53 1.76 13.68 3.40
N GLY A 54 1.67 12.73 4.33
CA GLY A 54 2.84 12.21 5.03
C GLY A 54 3.85 11.55 4.09
N MET A 55 3.37 10.74 3.14
CA MET A 55 4.22 10.17 2.08
C MET A 55 4.89 11.25 1.24
N PHE A 56 4.15 12.28 0.82
CA PHE A 56 4.69 13.40 0.07
C PHE A 56 5.79 14.14 0.85
N VAL A 57 5.55 14.47 2.12
CA VAL A 57 6.54 15.13 3.00
C VAL A 57 7.75 14.23 3.25
N GLY A 58 7.54 12.94 3.46
CA GLY A 58 8.60 11.94 3.61
C GLY A 58 9.50 11.86 2.37
N THR A 59 8.91 11.84 1.18
CA THR A 59 9.67 11.88 -0.08
C THR A 59 10.45 13.18 -0.23
N LEU A 60 9.87 14.34 0.11
CA LEU A 60 10.61 15.61 0.09
C LEU A 60 11.77 15.63 1.08
N ALA A 61 11.58 15.07 2.26
CA ALA A 61 12.64 14.94 3.26
C ALA A 61 13.78 14.03 2.80
N ALA A 62 13.51 13.04 1.93
CA ALA A 62 14.52 12.13 1.39
C ALA A 62 15.49 12.79 0.39
N ILE A 63 15.06 13.86 -0.29
CA ILE A 63 15.84 14.58 -1.32
C ILE A 63 17.20 15.09 -0.82
N PRO A 64 17.29 15.89 0.26
CA PRO A 64 18.57 16.41 0.73
C PRO A 64 19.54 15.32 1.20
N PHE A 65 19.04 14.14 1.58
CA PHE A 65 19.86 13.00 1.99
C PHE A 65 20.29 12.12 0.82
N GLY A 66 19.94 12.49 -0.43
CA GLY A 66 20.29 11.71 -1.63
C GLY A 66 19.62 10.33 -1.69
N LEU A 67 18.55 10.13 -0.91
CA LEU A 67 17.82 8.85 -0.85
C LEU A 67 16.72 8.74 -1.90
N ALA A 68 16.45 9.82 -2.65
CA ALA A 68 15.47 9.87 -3.72
C ALA A 68 16.15 9.87 -5.09
N ASP A 69 15.94 8.82 -5.88
CA ASP A 69 16.38 8.76 -7.28
C ASP A 69 15.19 9.04 -8.23
N PHE A 70 15.33 10.08 -9.04
CA PHE A 70 14.37 10.48 -10.06
C PHE A 70 14.84 10.17 -11.49
N SER A 71 15.92 9.40 -11.65
CA SER A 71 16.46 9.01 -12.95
C SER A 71 15.40 8.38 -13.86
N ALA A 72 14.58 7.47 -13.32
CA ALA A 72 13.51 6.78 -14.03
C ALA A 72 12.43 7.73 -14.57
N LEU A 73 12.23 8.89 -13.93
CA LEU A 73 11.24 9.87 -14.36
C LEU A 73 11.63 10.56 -15.68
N LYS A 74 12.93 10.65 -15.98
CA LYS A 74 13.43 11.29 -17.21
C LYS A 74 13.19 10.44 -18.45
N SER A 75 13.23 9.11 -18.30
CA SER A 75 13.03 8.15 -19.39
C SER A 75 11.62 7.58 -19.46
N ALA A 76 10.74 7.96 -18.53
CA ALA A 76 9.39 7.43 -18.45
C ALA A 76 8.50 7.98 -19.60
N PRO A 77 7.72 7.13 -20.27
CA PRO A 77 6.74 7.59 -21.25
C PRO A 77 5.61 8.36 -20.56
N LEU A 78 5.08 9.41 -21.22
CA LEU A 78 3.95 10.20 -20.71
C LEU A 78 2.64 9.40 -20.62
N ALA A 79 2.51 8.36 -21.44
CA ALA A 79 1.41 7.41 -21.38
C ALA A 79 1.94 6.02 -21.71
N ALA A 80 1.51 5.01 -20.94
CA ALA A 80 1.82 3.61 -21.17
C ALA A 80 0.53 2.81 -21.22
N LEU A 81 0.35 2.02 -22.27
CA LEU A 81 -0.72 1.03 -22.32
C LEU A 81 -0.28 -0.22 -21.53
N PRO A 82 -1.18 -0.88 -20.80
CA PRO A 82 -0.87 -2.14 -20.14
C PRO A 82 -0.40 -3.16 -21.17
N THR A 83 0.81 -3.68 -21.00
CA THR A 83 1.32 -4.76 -21.84
C THR A 83 0.75 -6.09 -21.33
N PRO A 84 -0.13 -6.76 -22.10
CA PRO A 84 -0.62 -8.06 -21.68
C PRO A 84 0.57 -9.02 -21.57
N PHE A 85 0.59 -9.84 -20.52
CA PHE A 85 1.66 -10.82 -20.28
C PHE A 85 3.07 -10.22 -20.10
N ALA A 86 3.18 -8.98 -19.58
CA ALA A 86 4.46 -8.34 -19.28
C ALA A 86 5.40 -9.21 -18.42
N PHE A 87 4.82 -10.07 -17.58
CA PHE A 87 5.52 -10.96 -16.66
C PHE A 87 5.51 -12.43 -17.11
N GLY A 88 5.10 -12.72 -18.34
CA GLY A 88 4.98 -14.06 -18.89
C GLY A 88 3.54 -14.50 -19.13
N ALA A 89 3.40 -15.67 -19.77
CA ALA A 89 2.10 -16.31 -20.00
C ALA A 89 1.54 -16.89 -18.69
N PRO A 90 0.21 -17.13 -18.60
CA PRO A 90 -0.38 -17.73 -17.40
C PRO A 90 0.16 -19.14 -17.18
N GLU A 91 0.79 -19.37 -16.03
CA GLU A 91 1.26 -20.69 -15.60
C GLU A 91 0.39 -21.23 -14.46
N PHE A 92 0.02 -22.51 -14.54
CA PHE A 92 -0.85 -23.16 -13.56
C PHE A 92 -0.05 -24.09 -12.66
N HIS A 93 0.35 -23.56 -11.50
CA HIS A 93 1.05 -24.31 -10.46
C HIS A 93 0.08 -24.69 -9.33
N PRO A 94 -0.31 -25.97 -9.18
CA PRO A 94 -1.33 -26.37 -8.20
C PRO A 94 -1.04 -25.94 -6.76
N ALA A 95 0.24 -25.97 -6.36
CA ALA A 95 0.67 -25.53 -5.04
C ALA A 95 0.47 -24.01 -4.83
N ALA A 96 0.78 -23.19 -5.84
CA ALA A 96 0.57 -21.76 -5.80
C ALA A 96 -0.93 -21.39 -5.82
N ILE A 97 -1.73 -22.11 -6.61
CA ILE A 97 -3.19 -21.96 -6.66
C ILE A 97 -3.80 -22.21 -5.27
N LEU A 98 -3.44 -23.32 -4.62
CA LEU A 98 -3.96 -23.63 -3.28
C LEU A 98 -3.56 -22.55 -2.25
N SER A 99 -2.31 -22.05 -2.31
CA SER A 99 -1.86 -20.97 -1.45
C SER A 99 -2.67 -19.68 -1.68
N LEU A 100 -2.89 -19.30 -2.94
CA LEU A 100 -3.70 -18.13 -3.30
C LEU A 100 -5.17 -18.28 -2.90
N CYS A 101 -5.76 -19.48 -2.95
CA CYS A 101 -7.12 -19.72 -2.46
C CYS A 101 -7.25 -19.35 -0.97
N ILE A 102 -6.25 -19.70 -0.15
CA ILE A 102 -6.26 -19.34 1.28
C ILE A 102 -6.15 -17.82 1.46
N VAL A 103 -5.27 -17.16 0.70
CA VAL A 103 -5.13 -15.69 0.71
C VAL A 103 -6.45 -15.03 0.32
N MET A 104 -7.14 -15.54 -0.71
CA MET A 104 -8.42 -15.02 -1.15
C MET A 104 -9.51 -15.14 -0.08
N LEU A 105 -9.54 -16.21 0.72
CA LEU A 105 -10.48 -16.31 1.84
C LEU A 105 -10.26 -15.22 2.90
N VAL A 106 -9.00 -14.86 3.16
CA VAL A 106 -8.65 -13.76 4.08
C VAL A 106 -9.10 -12.42 3.49
N LEU A 107 -8.79 -12.16 2.22
CA LEU A 107 -9.18 -10.93 1.53
C LEU A 107 -10.71 -10.79 1.44
N MET A 108 -11.44 -11.86 1.14
CA MET A 108 -12.91 -11.84 1.14
C MET A 108 -13.48 -11.47 2.52
N THR A 109 -12.86 -11.95 3.59
CA THR A 109 -13.29 -11.63 4.96
C THR A 109 -13.01 -10.16 5.29
N GLU A 110 -11.85 -9.65 4.90
CA GLU A 110 -11.47 -8.23 5.07
C GLU A 110 -12.42 -7.30 4.29
N SER A 111 -12.64 -7.59 3.01
CA SER A 111 -13.52 -6.84 2.13
C SER A 111 -14.98 -6.84 2.64
N SER A 112 -15.45 -7.99 3.14
CA SER A 112 -16.78 -8.09 3.76
C SER A 112 -16.91 -7.24 5.02
N ALA A 113 -15.90 -7.25 5.91
CA ALA A 113 -15.89 -6.40 7.10
C ALA A 113 -15.84 -4.91 6.73
N GLY A 114 -15.04 -4.54 5.72
CA GLY A 114 -14.97 -3.18 5.19
C GLY A 114 -16.31 -2.70 4.62
N MET A 115 -17.00 -3.55 3.85
CA MET A 115 -18.34 -3.26 3.33
C MET A 115 -19.36 -3.05 4.45
N LEU A 116 -19.35 -3.89 5.49
CA LEU A 116 -20.24 -3.74 6.64
C LEU A 116 -20.01 -2.40 7.37
N ALA A 117 -18.75 -2.07 7.66
CA ALA A 117 -18.38 -0.82 8.32
C ALA A 117 -18.75 0.42 7.47
N LEU A 118 -18.53 0.37 6.15
CA LEU A 118 -18.95 1.43 5.24
C LEU A 118 -20.47 1.56 5.17
N GLY A 119 -21.21 0.45 5.25
CA GLY A 119 -22.67 0.46 5.35
C GLY A 119 -23.15 1.20 6.59
N GLU A 120 -22.54 0.93 7.75
CA GLU A 120 -22.86 1.61 9.01
C GLU A 120 -22.52 3.12 8.96
N ILE A 121 -21.34 3.48 8.45
CA ILE A 121 -20.91 4.88 8.32
C ILE A 121 -21.82 5.66 7.35
N CYS A 122 -22.25 5.04 6.26
CA CYS A 122 -23.11 5.64 5.26
C CYS A 122 -24.61 5.52 5.59
N ASP A 123 -24.97 4.95 6.75
CA ASP A 123 -26.35 4.65 7.15
C ASP A 123 -27.15 3.88 6.08
N ARG A 124 -26.49 2.90 5.46
CA ARG A 124 -27.05 2.01 4.43
C ARG A 124 -27.02 0.57 4.89
N ARG A 125 -28.17 -0.10 4.74
CA ARG A 125 -28.31 -1.53 5.05
C ARG A 125 -27.46 -2.38 4.11
N THR A 126 -26.47 -3.06 4.69
CA THR A 126 -25.64 -4.07 4.02
C THR A 126 -26.20 -5.46 4.28
N ASP A 127 -26.94 -6.01 3.32
CA ASP A 127 -27.46 -7.36 3.36
C ASP A 127 -26.52 -8.37 2.67
N GLY A 128 -26.76 -9.67 2.87
CA GLY A 128 -25.94 -10.72 2.25
C GLY A 128 -25.92 -10.66 0.72
N ARG A 129 -26.96 -10.10 0.09
CA ARG A 129 -27.02 -9.89 -1.36
C ARG A 129 -26.08 -8.76 -1.79
N THR A 130 -25.98 -7.67 -1.02
CA THR A 130 -25.04 -6.56 -1.29
C THR A 130 -23.60 -7.03 -1.17
N ILE A 131 -23.27 -7.76 -0.10
CA ILE A 131 -21.93 -8.34 0.10
C ILE A 131 -21.57 -9.29 -1.04
N THR A 132 -22.48 -10.19 -1.43
CA THR A 132 -22.25 -11.11 -2.55
C THR A 132 -21.99 -10.38 -3.87
N ARG A 133 -22.64 -9.25 -4.13
CA ARG A 133 -22.41 -8.46 -5.35
C ARG A 133 -21.07 -7.72 -5.28
N GLY A 134 -20.69 -7.21 -4.11
CA GLY A 134 -19.39 -6.59 -3.87
C GLY A 134 -18.24 -7.55 -4.11
N LEU A 135 -18.28 -8.73 -3.48
CA LEU A 135 -17.24 -9.77 -3.61
C LEU A 135 -17.08 -10.37 -5.01
N ARG A 136 -18.04 -10.15 -5.93
CA ARG A 136 -17.89 -10.57 -7.34
C ARG A 136 -17.19 -9.52 -8.21
N THR A 137 -17.11 -8.30 -7.69
CA THR A 137 -16.51 -7.15 -8.38
C THR A 137 -15.07 -6.92 -7.90
N ASP A 138 -14.82 -7.24 -6.63
CA ASP A 138 -13.50 -7.32 -6.00
C ASP A 138 -12.70 -8.50 -6.58
#